data_AF-B9JKB0-F1
#
_entry.id   AF-B9JKB0-F1
#
_cell.length_a   1.000
_cell.length_b   1.000
_cell.length_c   1.000
_cell.angle_alpha   90.00
_cell.angle_beta   90.00
_cell.angle_gamma   90.00
#
_symmetry.space_group_name_H-M   'P 1'
#
loop_
_entity.id
_entity.type
_entity.pdbx_description
1 polymer ?
#
loop_
_entity_poly.entity_id
_entity_poly.type
_entity_poly.pdbx_seq_one_letter_code
_entity_poly.pdbx_strand_id
1 'polypeptide(L)'
;MSSSPMPTEAGILQFMEICDSFYPPDAVTASIEQQRAWYDALCRQFDRPLPDGMHIEDKLVMGRIPVRHYHPRTVRTSTCLLYLHGGGFVVGSLESHHAICAEIADHAGAELISVDYRLAPEHRWPAQTDDCFAVLKHLIAEGKTIVLIGDSAGGNLAAGLAVRAKGEGLSGIAGQVLIYPALGGDLVSGSYEEMANAPGLTTADVNYYRSVLQAPAGDPVAGALAQSSFAGLPPTFITVAYFDPLRDDGRNYAAKLAQAGVEVWFSEEPQMLHAWLRARHMSDGARTGFRAICDAVSRFAGSN
;
A
#
# COMPACT_ATOMS: atom_id res chain seq x y z
N MET A 1 4.78 34.98 0.75
CA MET A 1 4.30 33.64 1.13
C MET A 1 4.01 32.92 -0.16
N SER A 2 4.90 32.01 -0.61
CA SER A 2 4.59 31.16 -1.76
C SER A 2 3.46 30.24 -1.32
N SER A 3 2.33 30.24 -2.04
CA SER A 3 1.27 29.26 -1.81
C SER A 3 1.84 27.85 -1.93
N SER A 4 1.49 26.95 -1.01
CA SER A 4 1.84 25.53 -1.16
C SER A 4 1.35 25.03 -2.53
N PRO A 5 2.14 24.20 -3.22
CA PRO A 5 1.72 23.66 -4.51
C PRO A 5 0.48 22.78 -4.31
N MET A 6 -0.53 22.95 -5.16
CA MET A 6 -1.83 22.25 -5.09
C MET A 6 -2.15 21.54 -6.42
N PRO A 7 -2.87 20.42 -6.39
CA PRO A 7 -3.37 19.79 -7.61
C PRO A 7 -4.38 20.71 -8.31
N THR A 8 -4.52 20.55 -9.62
CA THR A 8 -5.48 21.31 -10.44
C THR A 8 -6.51 20.42 -11.14
N GLU A 9 -6.30 19.10 -11.09
CA GLU A 9 -7.24 18.14 -11.65
C GLU A 9 -8.57 18.14 -10.87
N ALA A 10 -9.68 18.42 -11.56
CA ALA A 10 -11.00 18.60 -10.95
C ALA A 10 -11.45 17.39 -10.10
N GLY A 11 -11.19 16.17 -10.58
CA GLY A 11 -11.53 14.95 -9.84
C GLY A 11 -10.75 14.80 -8.53
N ILE A 12 -9.52 15.30 -8.48
CA ILE A 12 -8.70 15.30 -7.26
C ILE A 12 -9.14 16.40 -6.30
N LEU A 13 -9.48 17.59 -6.81
CA LEU A 13 -10.06 18.65 -5.99
C LEU A 13 -11.37 18.20 -5.34
N GLN A 14 -12.25 17.53 -6.09
CA GLN A 14 -13.48 16.96 -5.55
C GLN A 14 -13.20 15.84 -4.52
N PHE A 15 -12.19 15.00 -4.77
CA PHE A 15 -11.78 13.98 -3.80
C PHE A 15 -11.34 14.61 -2.47
N MET A 16 -10.55 15.70 -2.52
CA MET A 16 -10.13 16.43 -1.33
C MET A 16 -11.32 17.02 -0.57
N GLU A 17 -12.25 17.68 -1.27
CA GLU A 17 -13.45 18.25 -0.63
C GLU A 17 -14.26 17.19 0.14
N ILE A 18 -14.39 15.98 -0.41
CA ILE A 18 -15.07 14.87 0.27
C ILE A 18 -14.29 14.45 1.52
N CYS A 19 -12.98 14.23 1.40
CA CYS A 19 -12.12 13.87 2.53
C CYS A 19 -12.17 14.89 3.67
N ASP A 20 -12.05 16.18 3.34
CA ASP A 20 -12.06 17.29 4.29
C ASP A 20 -13.43 17.43 4.99
N SER A 21 -14.52 17.06 4.30
CA SER A 21 -15.88 17.10 4.86
C SER A 21 -16.21 15.95 5.82
N PHE A 22 -15.38 14.90 5.85
CA PHE A 22 -15.75 13.64 6.49
C PHE A 22 -15.46 13.61 7.99
N TYR A 23 -14.33 14.16 8.42
CA TYR A 23 -13.90 14.07 9.81
C TYR A 23 -14.47 15.23 10.64
N PRO A 24 -14.97 14.97 11.85
CA PRO A 24 -15.35 16.05 12.76
C PRO A 24 -14.10 16.84 13.21
N PRO A 25 -14.25 18.14 13.58
CA PRO A 25 -13.12 18.99 13.97
C PRO A 25 -12.27 18.48 15.13
N ASP A 26 -12.81 17.59 15.96
CA ASP A 26 -12.18 16.98 17.12
C ASP A 26 -11.70 15.54 16.88
N ALA A 27 -11.67 15.07 15.62
CA ALA A 27 -11.38 13.68 15.28
C ALA A 27 -10.06 13.15 15.87
N VAL A 28 -9.04 14.01 15.97
CA VAL A 28 -7.72 13.67 16.54
C VAL A 28 -7.75 13.35 18.03
N THR A 29 -8.81 13.77 18.74
CA THR A 29 -9.01 13.51 20.18
C THR A 29 -9.88 12.28 20.46
N ALA A 30 -10.51 11.71 19.42
CA ALA A 30 -11.33 10.52 19.55
C ALA A 30 -10.46 9.28 19.84
N SER A 31 -11.08 8.22 20.38
CA SER A 31 -10.40 6.94 20.57
C SER A 31 -9.89 6.38 19.23
N ILE A 32 -8.83 5.57 19.28
CA ILE A 32 -8.29 4.90 18.08
C ILE A 32 -9.36 4.05 17.38
N GLU A 33 -10.23 3.38 18.15
CA GLU A 33 -11.36 2.63 17.62
C GLU A 33 -12.31 3.51 16.80
N GLN A 34 -12.64 4.69 17.30
CA GLN A 34 -13.52 5.62 16.60
C GLN A 34 -12.85 6.20 15.34
N GLN A 35 -11.55 6.50 15.41
CA GLN A 35 -10.77 6.93 14.25
C GLN A 35 -10.74 5.86 13.15
N ARG A 36 -10.57 4.59 13.51
CA ARG A 36 -10.67 3.44 12.58
C ARG A 36 -12.04 3.35 11.93
N ALA A 37 -13.11 3.47 12.74
CA ALA A 37 -14.48 3.42 12.22
C ALA A 37 -14.78 4.56 11.22
N TRP A 38 -14.29 5.78 11.48
CA TRP A 38 -14.40 6.88 10.53
C TRP A 38 -13.56 6.66 9.28
N TYR A 39 -12.33 6.16 9.43
CA TYR A 39 -11.48 5.86 8.28
C TYR A 39 -12.13 4.84 7.34
N ASP A 40 -12.70 3.76 7.90
CA ASP A 40 -13.43 2.75 7.11
C ASP A 40 -14.67 3.34 6.44
N ALA A 41 -15.40 4.20 7.14
CA ALA A 41 -16.58 4.86 6.58
C ALA A 41 -16.22 5.86 5.46
N LEU A 42 -15.11 6.60 5.61
CA LEU A 42 -14.58 7.47 4.55
C LEU A 42 -14.19 6.63 3.34
N CYS A 43 -13.45 5.54 3.56
CA CYS A 43 -13.00 4.67 2.47
C CYS A 43 -14.17 4.10 1.67
N ARG A 44 -15.24 3.66 2.35
CA ARG A 44 -16.46 3.16 1.72
C ARG A 44 -17.19 4.18 0.86
N GLN A 45 -17.04 5.49 1.13
CA GLN A 45 -17.64 6.55 0.32
C GLN A 45 -17.14 6.54 -1.14
N PHE A 46 -15.96 5.96 -1.37
CA PHE A 46 -15.33 5.88 -2.69
C PHE A 46 -15.50 4.51 -3.36
N ASP A 47 -16.18 3.57 -2.70
CA ASP A 47 -16.38 2.24 -3.24
C ASP A 47 -17.40 2.24 -4.38
N ARG A 48 -17.20 1.30 -5.30
CA ARG A 48 -18.13 0.98 -6.38
C ARG A 48 -18.63 -0.45 -6.19
N PRO A 49 -19.75 -0.84 -6.84
CA PRO A 49 -20.18 -2.23 -6.86
C PRO A 49 -19.04 -3.15 -7.27
N LEU A 50 -18.95 -4.30 -6.61
CA LEU A 50 -17.92 -5.28 -6.91
C LEU A 50 -18.07 -5.82 -8.35
N PRO A 51 -16.97 -6.30 -8.97
CA PRO A 51 -17.03 -6.95 -10.27
C PRO A 51 -18.00 -8.15 -10.30
N ASP A 52 -18.68 -8.33 -11.43
CA ASP A 52 -19.72 -9.33 -11.60
C ASP A 52 -19.21 -10.76 -11.40
N GLY A 53 -19.73 -11.47 -10.40
CA GLY A 53 -19.34 -12.85 -10.10
C GLY A 53 -18.07 -12.98 -9.27
N MET A 54 -17.60 -11.88 -8.67
CA MET A 54 -16.61 -11.92 -7.60
C MET A 54 -17.13 -12.72 -6.40
N HIS A 55 -16.39 -13.75 -5.98
CA HIS A 55 -16.67 -14.50 -4.76
C HIS A 55 -15.72 -14.09 -3.65
N ILE A 56 -16.28 -13.76 -2.48
CA ILE A 56 -15.54 -13.27 -1.32
C ILE A 56 -15.63 -14.30 -0.20
N GLU A 57 -14.49 -14.60 0.44
CA GLU A 57 -14.44 -15.52 1.57
C GLU A 57 -13.47 -15.03 2.64
N ASP A 58 -13.96 -14.87 3.87
CA ASP A 58 -13.13 -14.51 5.02
C ASP A 58 -12.62 -15.79 5.70
N LYS A 59 -11.31 -15.85 5.97
CA LYS A 59 -10.62 -17.01 6.56
C LYS A 59 -9.66 -16.58 7.66
N LEU A 60 -9.21 -17.57 8.42
CA LEU A 60 -8.09 -17.44 9.36
C LEU A 60 -6.90 -18.24 8.87
N VAL A 61 -5.81 -17.56 8.51
CA VAL A 61 -4.53 -18.21 8.25
C VAL A 61 -3.89 -18.61 9.59
N MET A 62 -3.42 -19.85 9.67
CA MET A 62 -2.89 -20.48 10.89
C MET A 62 -3.86 -20.38 12.09
N GLY A 63 -5.17 -20.30 11.82
CA GLY A 63 -6.21 -20.18 12.85
C GLY A 63 -6.21 -18.87 13.62
N ARG A 64 -5.43 -17.83 13.23
CA ARG A 64 -5.31 -16.59 14.02
C ARG A 64 -5.22 -15.28 13.23
N ILE A 65 -4.84 -15.30 11.96
CA ILE A 65 -4.66 -14.07 11.15
C ILE A 65 -5.85 -13.97 10.19
N PRO A 66 -6.75 -12.98 10.36
CA PRO A 66 -7.86 -12.81 9.43
C PRO A 66 -7.35 -12.37 8.05
N VAL A 67 -7.93 -12.99 7.02
CA VAL A 67 -7.68 -12.64 5.64
C VAL A 67 -9.01 -12.68 4.86
N ARG A 68 -9.11 -11.86 3.82
CA ARG A 68 -10.21 -11.92 2.84
C ARG A 68 -9.68 -12.41 1.51
N HIS A 69 -10.26 -13.50 1.02
CA HIS A 69 -10.02 -14.00 -0.32
C HIS A 69 -10.99 -13.35 -1.31
N TYR A 70 -10.45 -12.94 -2.44
CA TYR A 70 -11.16 -12.43 -3.61
C TYR A 70 -10.92 -13.39 -4.76
N HIS A 71 -11.96 -14.11 -5.14
CA HIS A 71 -11.94 -15.04 -6.25
C HIS A 71 -12.70 -14.42 -7.43
N PRO A 72 -11.98 -13.89 -8.45
CA PRO A 72 -12.64 -13.33 -9.62
C PRO A 72 -13.35 -14.43 -10.41
N ARG A 73 -14.37 -14.06 -11.19
CA ARG A 73 -15.13 -15.00 -12.02
C ARG A 73 -14.23 -15.85 -12.91
N THR A 74 -13.20 -15.23 -13.48
CA THR A 74 -12.25 -15.87 -14.39
C THR A 74 -10.86 -15.82 -13.78
N VAL A 75 -10.36 -16.98 -13.33
CA VAL A 75 -8.99 -17.14 -12.87
C VAL A 75 -8.11 -17.60 -14.04
N ARG A 76 -7.06 -16.82 -14.34
CA ARG A 76 -6.13 -16.99 -15.47
C ARG A 76 -4.75 -17.50 -15.06
N THR A 77 -4.43 -17.47 -13.76
CA THR A 77 -3.11 -17.83 -13.23
C THR A 77 -3.24 -18.49 -11.86
N SER A 78 -2.27 -19.33 -11.50
CA SER A 78 -2.12 -19.90 -10.15
C SER A 78 -1.34 -18.99 -9.21
N THR A 79 -0.75 -17.89 -9.71
CA THR A 79 -0.08 -16.88 -8.90
C THR A 79 -1.12 -16.16 -8.03
N CYS A 80 -0.84 -16.04 -6.74
CA CYS A 80 -1.69 -15.36 -5.78
C CYS A 80 -1.20 -13.93 -5.55
N LEU A 81 -2.14 -13.00 -5.44
CA LEU A 81 -1.87 -11.62 -5.06
C LEU A 81 -2.00 -11.50 -3.54
N LEU A 82 -0.99 -11.00 -2.84
CA LEU A 82 -1.04 -10.73 -1.40
C LEU A 82 -1.10 -9.23 -1.18
N TYR A 83 -2.27 -8.72 -0.80
CA TYR A 83 -2.51 -7.29 -0.59
C TYR A 83 -2.38 -6.91 0.88
N LEU A 84 -1.57 -5.89 1.15
CA LEU A 84 -1.32 -5.33 2.48
C LEU A 84 -1.83 -3.89 2.46
N HIS A 85 -2.81 -3.57 3.32
CA HIS A 85 -3.52 -2.31 3.25
C HIS A 85 -2.72 -1.10 3.77
N GLY A 86 -3.04 0.10 3.31
CA GLY A 86 -2.53 1.35 3.88
C GLY A 86 -3.21 1.74 5.19
N GLY A 87 -2.77 2.86 5.79
CA GLY A 87 -3.36 3.41 7.03
C GLY A 87 -2.38 3.63 8.17
N GLY A 88 -1.11 3.87 7.87
CA GLY A 88 -0.10 4.24 8.87
C GLY A 88 0.09 3.21 9.98
N PHE A 89 -0.24 1.94 9.72
CA PHE A 89 -0.22 0.83 10.70
C PHE A 89 -1.20 0.99 11.87
N VAL A 90 -2.06 2.01 11.84
CA VAL A 90 -2.99 2.39 12.92
C VAL A 90 -4.44 2.27 12.48
N VAL A 91 -4.74 2.62 11.23
CA VAL A 91 -6.07 2.49 10.61
C VAL A 91 -6.00 1.60 9.37
N GLY A 92 -7.14 1.41 8.71
CA GLY A 92 -7.30 0.46 7.63
C GLY A 92 -7.75 -0.91 8.14
N SER A 93 -8.28 -1.70 7.21
CA SER A 93 -8.96 -2.98 7.46
C SER A 93 -9.27 -3.64 6.12
N LEU A 94 -9.80 -4.87 6.18
CA LEU A 94 -10.39 -5.54 5.00
C LEU A 94 -11.52 -4.72 4.35
N GLU A 95 -12.28 -3.97 5.15
CA GLU A 95 -13.40 -3.15 4.67
C GLU A 95 -12.91 -1.91 3.94
N SER A 96 -11.92 -1.21 4.51
CA SER A 96 -11.40 0.00 3.87
C SER A 96 -10.85 -0.27 2.47
N HIS A 97 -10.25 -1.43 2.17
CA HIS A 97 -9.63 -1.68 0.86
C HIS A 97 -10.45 -2.63 -0.03
N HIS A 98 -11.73 -2.86 0.32
CA HIS A 98 -12.54 -3.92 -0.25
C HIS A 98 -12.73 -3.82 -1.77
N ALA A 99 -13.22 -2.68 -2.27
CA ALA A 99 -13.44 -2.50 -3.71
C ALA A 99 -12.12 -2.46 -4.50
N ILE A 100 -11.07 -1.87 -3.93
CA ILE A 100 -9.73 -1.82 -4.56
C ILE A 100 -9.21 -3.25 -4.79
N CYS A 101 -9.26 -4.08 -3.75
CA CYS A 101 -8.83 -5.48 -3.83
C CYS A 101 -9.64 -6.27 -4.87
N ALA A 102 -10.96 -6.11 -4.88
CA ALA A 102 -11.82 -6.79 -5.84
C ALA A 102 -11.53 -6.37 -7.30
N GLU A 103 -11.35 -5.08 -7.55
CA GLU A 103 -11.04 -4.55 -8.88
C GLU A 103 -9.67 -5.04 -9.38
N ILE A 104 -8.64 -5.07 -8.52
CA ILE A 104 -7.32 -5.61 -8.86
C ILE A 104 -7.41 -7.11 -9.18
N ALA A 105 -8.11 -7.88 -8.35
CA ALA A 105 -8.27 -9.32 -8.53
C ALA A 105 -8.97 -9.66 -9.86
N ASP A 106 -10.04 -8.92 -10.19
CA ASP A 106 -10.80 -9.10 -11.43
C ASP A 106 -9.96 -8.73 -12.67
N HIS A 107 -9.30 -7.56 -12.65
CA HIS A 107 -8.44 -7.13 -13.76
C HIS A 107 -7.26 -8.07 -13.99
N ALA A 108 -6.68 -8.62 -12.93
CA ALA A 108 -5.58 -9.58 -13.02
C ALA A 108 -6.06 -10.99 -13.36
N GLY A 109 -7.33 -11.32 -13.12
CA GLY A 109 -7.83 -12.69 -13.18
C GLY A 109 -7.03 -13.60 -12.25
N ALA A 110 -6.72 -13.13 -11.05
CA ALA A 110 -5.91 -13.85 -10.07
C ALA A 110 -6.60 -13.82 -8.70
N GLU A 111 -6.42 -14.90 -7.93
CA GLU A 111 -6.84 -14.91 -6.52
C GLU A 111 -6.06 -13.82 -5.77
N LEU A 112 -6.77 -12.95 -5.05
CA LEU A 112 -6.17 -11.97 -4.16
C LEU A 112 -6.55 -12.26 -2.73
N ILE A 113 -5.56 -12.21 -1.85
CA ILE A 113 -5.70 -12.38 -0.40
C ILE A 113 -5.29 -11.06 0.25
N SER A 114 -6.24 -10.41 0.93
CA SER A 114 -5.98 -9.21 1.72
C SER A 114 -5.79 -9.60 3.19
N VAL A 115 -4.78 -9.04 3.86
CA VAL A 115 -4.43 -9.40 5.25
C VAL A 115 -4.93 -8.35 6.23
N ASP A 116 -5.66 -8.77 7.25
CA ASP A 116 -6.11 -7.95 8.38
C ASP A 116 -5.08 -8.03 9.52
N TYR A 117 -3.90 -7.45 9.29
CA TYR A 117 -2.79 -7.55 10.24
C TYR A 117 -3.05 -6.71 11.50
N ARG A 118 -2.45 -7.11 12.63
CA ARG A 118 -2.59 -6.38 13.90
C ARG A 118 -2.12 -4.93 13.80
N LEU A 119 -2.90 -4.00 14.35
CA LEU A 119 -2.64 -2.56 14.28
C LEU A 119 -2.03 -1.99 15.57
N ALA A 120 -1.28 -0.91 15.42
CA ALA A 120 -0.79 -0.09 16.52
C ALA A 120 -1.90 0.89 16.98
N PRO A 121 -1.89 1.36 18.23
CA PRO A 121 -0.86 1.17 19.27
C PRO A 121 -0.97 -0.14 20.07
N GLU A 122 -2.04 -0.91 19.93
CA GLU A 122 -2.28 -2.15 20.70
C GLU A 122 -1.21 -3.20 20.41
N HIS A 123 -0.78 -3.25 19.15
CA HIS A 123 0.30 -4.11 18.68
C HIS A 123 1.32 -3.28 17.91
N ARG A 124 2.40 -2.89 18.58
CA ARG A 124 3.51 -2.15 17.96
C ARG A 124 4.39 -3.07 17.12
N TRP A 125 5.40 -2.50 16.47
CA TRP A 125 6.41 -3.27 15.74
C TRP A 125 6.95 -4.44 16.58
N PRO A 126 7.17 -5.64 16.00
CA PRO A 126 7.00 -6.02 14.58
C PRO A 126 5.65 -6.68 14.24
N ALA A 127 4.59 -6.49 15.03
CA ALA A 127 3.37 -7.30 14.93
C ALA A 127 2.75 -7.35 13.52
N GLN A 128 2.70 -6.22 12.82
CA GLN A 128 2.19 -6.07 11.45
C GLN A 128 2.99 -6.95 10.48
N THR A 129 4.31 -6.76 10.48
CA THR A 129 5.26 -7.51 9.65
C THR A 129 5.21 -9.00 9.96
N ASP A 130 5.11 -9.39 11.23
CA ASP A 130 5.04 -10.79 11.62
C ASP A 130 3.77 -11.50 11.14
N ASP A 131 2.62 -10.82 11.20
CA ASP A 131 1.38 -11.39 10.69
C ASP A 131 1.42 -11.51 9.16
N CYS A 132 1.83 -10.46 8.45
CA CYS A 132 1.90 -10.47 6.99
C CYS A 132 2.93 -11.50 6.48
N PHE A 133 4.08 -11.62 7.14
CA PHE A 133 5.11 -12.59 6.77
C PHE A 133 4.69 -14.03 7.08
N ALA A 134 3.91 -14.26 8.16
CA ALA A 134 3.34 -15.56 8.44
C ALA A 134 2.35 -16.00 7.35
N VAL A 135 1.51 -15.08 6.85
CA VAL A 135 0.61 -15.36 5.71
C VAL A 135 1.42 -15.65 4.44
N LEU A 136 2.43 -14.84 4.13
CA LEU A 136 3.33 -15.06 2.98
C LEU A 136 3.97 -16.46 3.03
N LYS A 137 4.56 -16.84 4.18
CA LYS A 137 5.19 -18.16 4.35
C LYS A 137 4.20 -19.30 4.24
N HIS A 138 3.00 -19.12 4.77
CA HIS A 138 1.94 -20.12 4.68
C HIS A 138 1.57 -20.38 3.21
N LEU A 139 1.30 -19.33 2.44
CA LEU A 139 0.92 -19.46 1.03
C LEU A 139 2.05 -20.05 0.17
N ILE A 140 3.30 -19.64 0.40
CA ILE A 140 4.46 -20.21 -0.30
C ILE A 140 4.63 -21.70 0.05
N ALA A 141 4.41 -22.09 1.31
CA ALA A 141 4.46 -23.49 1.72
C ALA A 141 3.34 -24.34 1.09
N GLU A 142 2.21 -23.73 0.74
CA GLU A 142 1.14 -24.35 -0.06
C GLU A 142 1.47 -24.41 -1.57
N GLY A 143 2.66 -23.97 -1.97
CA GLY A 143 3.13 -23.99 -3.36
C GLY A 143 2.67 -22.80 -4.21
N LYS A 144 2.12 -21.74 -3.59
CA LYS A 144 1.74 -20.53 -4.31
C LYS A 144 2.98 -19.71 -4.66
N THR A 145 3.00 -19.17 -5.88
CA THR A 145 3.84 -18.03 -6.23
C THR A 145 3.07 -16.75 -5.90
N ILE A 146 3.75 -15.73 -5.37
CA ILE A 146 3.12 -14.55 -4.77
C ILE A 146 3.55 -13.27 -5.48
N VAL A 147 2.59 -12.38 -5.74
CA VAL A 147 2.86 -10.96 -6.00
C VAL A 147 2.52 -10.18 -4.74
N LEU A 148 3.49 -9.46 -4.19
CA LEU A 148 3.26 -8.57 -3.05
C LEU A 148 2.67 -7.25 -3.53
N ILE A 149 1.59 -6.79 -2.91
CA ILE A 149 0.94 -5.52 -3.26
C ILE A 149 0.67 -4.78 -1.96
N GLY A 150 0.94 -3.47 -1.96
CA GLY A 150 0.48 -2.66 -0.84
C GLY A 150 0.63 -1.18 -1.10
N ASP A 151 -0.18 -0.42 -0.37
CA ASP A 151 -0.24 1.03 -0.50
C ASP A 151 0.16 1.72 0.81
N SER A 152 0.92 2.82 0.73
CA SER A 152 1.39 3.58 1.91
C SER A 152 2.15 2.68 2.91
N ALA A 153 1.62 2.51 4.12
CA ALA A 153 2.09 1.56 5.13
C ALA A 153 2.06 0.10 4.66
N GLY A 154 1.08 -0.28 3.83
CA GLY A 154 1.05 -1.59 3.18
C GLY A 154 2.16 -1.76 2.15
N GLY A 155 2.53 -0.69 1.45
CA GLY A 155 3.69 -0.65 0.56
C GLY A 155 5.02 -0.79 1.32
N ASN A 156 5.09 -0.21 2.53
CA ASN A 156 6.19 -0.48 3.46
C ASN A 156 6.28 -1.96 3.81
N LEU A 157 5.17 -2.57 4.23
CA LEU A 157 5.11 -3.98 4.58
C LEU A 157 5.53 -4.85 3.39
N ALA A 158 5.02 -4.60 2.19
CA ALA A 158 5.34 -5.37 1.00
C ALA A 158 6.86 -5.36 0.70
N ALA A 159 7.48 -4.18 0.72
CA ALA A 159 8.93 -4.05 0.55
C ALA A 159 9.71 -4.74 1.69
N GLY A 160 9.26 -4.58 2.94
CA GLY A 160 9.85 -5.23 4.11
C GLY A 160 9.77 -6.75 4.05
N LEU A 161 8.64 -7.31 3.60
CA LEU A 161 8.48 -8.76 3.41
C LEU A 161 9.43 -9.29 2.36
N ALA A 162 9.64 -8.57 1.24
CA ALA A 162 10.61 -8.96 0.22
C ALA A 162 12.05 -8.96 0.77
N VAL A 163 12.41 -7.94 1.56
CA VAL A 163 13.70 -7.87 2.25
C VAL A 163 13.88 -9.05 3.23
N ARG A 164 12.87 -9.31 4.06
CA ARG A 164 12.90 -10.42 5.04
C ARG A 164 12.95 -11.78 4.35
N ALA A 165 12.17 -11.98 3.29
CA ALA A 165 12.15 -13.21 2.50
C ALA A 165 13.53 -13.50 1.90
N LYS A 166 14.18 -12.50 1.29
CA LYS A 166 15.56 -12.61 0.80
C LYS A 166 16.52 -12.99 1.93
N GLY A 167 16.42 -12.35 3.09
CA GLY A 167 17.26 -12.64 4.26
C GLY A 167 17.07 -14.05 4.82
N GLU A 168 15.85 -14.60 4.76
CA GLU A 168 15.51 -15.96 5.19
C GLU A 168 15.69 -17.02 4.08
N GLY A 169 16.10 -16.63 2.86
CA GLY A 169 16.22 -17.54 1.72
C GLY A 169 14.89 -18.08 1.20
N LEU A 170 13.78 -17.39 1.50
CA LEU A 170 12.44 -17.74 1.06
C LEU A 170 12.22 -17.30 -0.40
N SER A 171 12.08 -18.27 -1.30
CA SER A 171 11.72 -18.05 -2.71
C SER A 171 10.20 -18.11 -2.92
N GLY A 172 9.73 -17.64 -4.08
CA GLY A 172 8.30 -17.70 -4.45
C GLY A 172 7.63 -16.33 -4.60
N ILE A 173 8.36 -15.22 -4.47
CA ILE A 173 7.85 -13.87 -4.79
C ILE A 173 8.18 -13.56 -6.26
N ALA A 174 7.15 -13.45 -7.11
CA ALA A 174 7.27 -13.13 -8.53
C ALA A 174 7.49 -11.64 -8.80
N GLY A 175 7.01 -10.77 -7.92
CA GLY A 175 7.12 -9.33 -8.06
C GLY A 175 6.52 -8.60 -6.86
N GLN A 176 6.77 -7.30 -6.79
CA GLN A 176 6.14 -6.41 -5.80
C GLN A 176 5.60 -5.13 -6.47
N VAL A 177 4.43 -4.71 -6.05
CA VAL A 177 3.72 -3.51 -6.54
C VAL A 177 3.54 -2.57 -5.35
N LEU A 178 4.33 -1.50 -5.34
CA LEU A 178 4.43 -0.55 -4.23
C LEU A 178 3.73 0.75 -4.60
N ILE A 179 2.66 1.08 -3.90
CA ILE A 179 1.81 2.23 -4.20
C ILE A 179 2.07 3.30 -3.14
N TYR A 180 2.64 4.44 -3.55
CA TYR A 180 3.09 5.56 -2.70
C TYR A 180 3.71 5.12 -1.35
N PRO A 181 4.73 4.23 -1.36
CA PRO A 181 5.15 3.51 -0.16
C PRO A 181 5.94 4.40 0.80
N ALA A 182 5.73 4.23 2.12
CA ALA A 182 6.60 4.82 3.14
C ALA A 182 7.82 3.92 3.37
N LEU A 183 9.01 4.25 2.87
CA LEU A 183 10.17 3.34 2.87
C LEU A 183 11.30 3.75 3.83
N GLY A 184 11.02 4.72 4.71
CA GLY A 184 11.88 5.08 5.83
C GLY A 184 12.88 6.20 5.50
N GLY A 185 12.55 7.09 4.57
CA GLY A 185 13.40 8.25 4.27
C GLY A 185 13.53 9.24 5.42
N ASP A 186 14.47 10.16 5.25
CA ASP A 186 14.77 11.20 6.23
C ASP A 186 13.74 12.33 6.16
N LEU A 187 13.05 12.57 7.28
CA LEU A 187 11.91 13.50 7.39
C LEU A 187 12.32 14.98 7.23
N VAL A 188 13.62 15.27 7.19
CA VAL A 188 14.16 16.62 6.95
C VAL A 188 14.86 16.71 5.59
N SER A 189 14.40 15.95 4.60
CA SER A 189 14.99 15.96 3.25
C SER A 189 13.97 15.74 2.14
N GLY A 190 14.26 16.30 0.95
CA GLY A 190 13.51 16.03 -0.29
C GLY A 190 12.02 16.32 -0.15
N SER A 191 11.18 15.41 -0.63
CA SER A 191 9.72 15.55 -0.56
C SER A 191 9.17 15.71 0.86
N TYR A 192 9.85 15.23 1.90
CA TYR A 192 9.40 15.47 3.28
C TYR A 192 9.49 16.96 3.67
N GLU A 193 10.40 17.74 3.09
CA GLU A 193 10.46 19.19 3.26
C GLU A 193 9.61 19.92 2.21
N GLU A 194 9.75 19.56 0.93
CA GLU A 194 9.06 20.22 -0.18
C GLU A 194 7.53 20.08 -0.09
N MET A 195 7.06 18.94 0.40
CA MET A 195 5.65 18.56 0.52
C MET A 195 5.23 18.39 1.99
N ALA A 196 5.91 19.10 2.91
CA ALA A 196 5.69 18.95 4.35
C ALA A 196 4.23 19.14 4.79
N ASN A 197 3.49 20.01 4.09
CA ASN A 197 2.09 20.34 4.34
C ASN A 197 1.19 19.97 3.14
N ALA A 198 1.53 18.91 2.42
CA ALA A 198 0.69 18.44 1.31
C ALA A 198 -0.72 18.05 1.79
N PRO A 199 -1.76 18.25 0.96
CA PRO A 199 -3.11 17.83 1.30
C PRO A 199 -3.19 16.30 1.45
N GLY A 200 -3.95 15.85 2.45
CA GLY A 200 -4.18 14.42 2.73
C GLY A 200 -3.11 13.73 3.59
N LEU A 201 -1.84 14.12 3.50
CA LEU A 201 -0.77 13.60 4.36
C LEU A 201 0.34 14.64 4.55
N THR A 202 0.68 14.94 5.80
CA THR A 202 1.80 15.82 6.15
C THR A 202 3.01 15.02 6.64
N THR A 203 4.20 15.64 6.61
CA THR A 203 5.40 15.06 7.24
C THR A 203 5.23 14.88 8.75
N ALA A 204 4.43 15.74 9.40
CA ALA A 204 4.09 15.59 10.81
C ALA A 204 3.25 14.32 11.07
N ASP A 205 2.32 13.98 10.17
CA ASP A 205 1.54 12.75 10.25
C ASP A 205 2.43 11.51 10.08
N VAL A 206 3.37 11.55 9.12
CA VAL A 206 4.35 10.46 8.96
C VAL A 206 5.18 10.27 10.22
N ASN A 207 5.64 11.36 10.83
CA ASN A 207 6.37 11.32 12.11
C ASN A 207 5.50 10.73 13.24
N TYR A 208 4.23 11.13 13.31
CA TYR A 208 3.28 10.58 14.28
C TYR A 208 3.14 9.07 14.12
N TYR A 209 2.88 8.55 12.91
CA TYR A 209 2.76 7.12 12.67
C TYR A 209 4.05 6.35 13.03
N ARG A 210 5.24 6.90 12.70
CA ARG A 210 6.53 6.31 13.13
C ARG A 210 6.64 6.24 14.67
N SER A 211 6.20 7.30 15.37
CA SER A 211 6.22 7.35 16.84
C SER A 211 5.26 6.36 17.51
N VAL A 212 4.13 6.05 16.85
CA VAL A 212 3.13 5.09 17.33
C VAL A 212 3.57 3.66 17.06
N LEU A 213 4.08 3.38 15.85
CA LEU A 213 4.56 2.06 15.45
C LEU A 213 5.80 1.63 16.25
N GLN A 214 6.69 2.57 16.56
CA GLN A 214 7.95 2.34 17.30
C GLN A 214 8.88 1.30 16.67
N ALA A 215 8.96 1.29 15.34
CA ALA A 215 9.93 0.45 14.65
C ALA A 215 11.38 0.93 14.91
N PRO A 216 12.35 0.01 15.02
CA PRO A 216 13.74 0.35 15.25
C PRO A 216 14.32 1.15 14.08
N ALA A 217 15.05 2.22 14.40
CA ALA A 217 15.71 3.05 13.39
C ALA A 217 16.77 2.24 12.62
N GLY A 218 16.78 2.39 11.29
CA GLY A 218 17.72 1.70 10.42
C GLY A 218 17.44 0.21 10.21
N ASP A 219 16.34 -0.33 10.74
CA ASP A 219 15.92 -1.69 10.43
C ASP A 219 15.42 -1.77 8.98
N PRO A 220 16.02 -2.60 8.12
CA PRO A 220 15.69 -2.64 6.71
C PRO A 220 14.36 -3.32 6.37
N VAL A 221 13.77 -4.05 7.32
CA VAL A 221 12.41 -4.60 7.17
C VAL A 221 11.39 -3.49 7.51
N ALA A 222 11.71 -2.62 8.47
CA ALA A 222 10.87 -1.47 8.83
C ALA A 222 10.99 -0.29 7.83
N GLY A 223 12.14 -0.14 7.18
CA GLY A 223 12.41 0.91 6.21
C GLY A 223 13.36 0.41 5.14
N ALA A 224 12.82 -0.06 4.02
CA ALA A 224 13.59 -0.75 2.98
C ALA A 224 14.70 0.11 2.36
N LEU A 225 14.66 1.44 2.49
CA LEU A 225 15.77 2.33 2.08
C LEU A 225 17.05 2.14 2.90
N ALA A 226 16.95 1.55 4.10
CA ALA A 226 18.09 1.25 4.98
C ALA A 226 18.83 -0.04 4.59
N GLN A 227 18.37 -0.77 3.56
CA GLN A 227 19.10 -1.91 3.03
C GLN A 227 20.51 -1.52 2.57
N SER A 228 21.50 -2.35 2.94
CA SER A 228 22.87 -2.23 2.45
C SER A 228 23.05 -2.78 1.02
N SER A 229 22.16 -3.67 0.58
CA SER A 229 22.18 -4.25 -0.77
C SER A 229 20.79 -4.59 -1.28
N PHE A 230 20.47 -4.09 -2.47
CA PHE A 230 19.18 -4.27 -3.14
C PHE A 230 19.19 -5.44 -4.15
N ALA A 231 20.35 -6.03 -4.41
CA ALA A 231 20.48 -7.13 -5.39
C ALA A 231 19.67 -8.35 -4.96
N GLY A 232 19.01 -9.02 -5.90
CA GLY A 232 18.18 -10.20 -5.63
C GLY A 232 16.83 -9.91 -4.96
N LEU A 233 16.43 -8.64 -4.83
CA LEU A 233 15.03 -8.29 -4.56
C LEU A 233 14.17 -8.55 -5.82
N PRO A 234 12.86 -8.79 -5.67
CA PRO A 234 12.00 -9.15 -6.79
C PRO A 234 11.77 -7.96 -7.74
N PRO A 235 11.41 -8.22 -9.02
CA PRO A 235 10.95 -7.19 -9.94
C PRO A 235 9.89 -6.29 -9.31
N THR A 236 10.00 -4.99 -9.51
CA THR A 236 9.25 -4.01 -8.72
C THR A 236 8.55 -2.99 -9.61
N PHE A 237 7.24 -2.80 -9.43
CA PHE A 237 6.54 -1.62 -9.91
C PHE A 237 6.32 -0.66 -8.74
N ILE A 238 6.63 0.62 -8.94
CA ILE A 238 6.43 1.68 -7.95
C ILE A 238 5.64 2.80 -8.61
N THR A 239 4.57 3.24 -7.96
CA THR A 239 3.89 4.49 -8.32
C THR A 239 3.90 5.43 -7.12
N VAL A 240 4.14 6.72 -7.34
CA VAL A 240 4.14 7.75 -6.28
C VAL A 240 3.26 8.92 -6.67
N ALA A 241 2.71 9.62 -5.69
CA ALA A 241 2.00 10.87 -5.89
C ALA A 241 2.98 12.05 -5.92
N TYR A 242 2.74 13.04 -6.80
CA TYR A 242 3.56 14.26 -6.82
C TYR A 242 3.40 15.10 -5.55
N PHE A 243 2.16 15.22 -5.06
CA PHE A 243 1.80 15.97 -3.85
C PHE A 243 1.80 15.05 -2.62
N ASP A 244 2.95 14.49 -2.29
CA ASP A 244 3.09 13.51 -1.21
C ASP A 244 4.47 13.62 -0.54
N PRO A 245 4.56 13.73 0.80
CA PRO A 245 5.84 13.70 1.50
C PRO A 245 6.62 12.39 1.28
N LEU A 246 5.95 11.28 0.96
CA LEU A 246 6.57 9.98 0.68
C LEU A 246 7.07 9.82 -0.77
N ARG A 247 6.87 10.81 -1.64
CA ARG A 247 7.22 10.73 -3.06
C ARG A 247 8.66 10.27 -3.28
N ASP A 248 9.60 10.86 -2.55
CA ASP A 248 11.02 10.56 -2.72
C ASP A 248 11.42 9.22 -2.10
N ASP A 249 10.62 8.64 -1.20
CA ASP A 249 10.87 7.28 -0.71
C ASP A 249 10.78 6.27 -1.86
N GLY A 250 9.70 6.34 -2.64
CA GLY A 250 9.52 5.50 -3.82
C GLY A 250 10.56 5.80 -4.92
N ARG A 251 10.84 7.07 -5.19
CA ARG A 251 11.83 7.49 -6.21
C ARG A 251 13.24 6.99 -5.87
N ASN A 252 13.67 7.16 -4.62
CA ASN A 252 14.98 6.73 -4.16
C ASN A 252 15.09 5.20 -4.14
N TYR A 253 14.03 4.50 -3.76
CA TYR A 253 14.01 3.03 -3.77
C TYR A 253 14.09 2.47 -5.20
N ALA A 254 13.34 3.05 -6.14
CA ALA A 254 13.43 2.71 -7.57
C ALA A 254 14.87 2.84 -8.10
N ALA A 255 15.53 3.97 -7.81
CA ALA A 255 16.90 4.22 -8.24
C ALA A 255 17.88 3.20 -7.65
N LYS A 256 17.77 2.88 -6.34
CA LYS A 256 18.64 1.91 -5.67
C LYS A 256 18.44 0.48 -6.21
N LEU A 257 17.19 0.09 -6.48
CA LEU A 257 16.87 -1.20 -7.12
C LEU A 257 17.48 -1.29 -8.53
N ALA A 258 17.28 -0.27 -9.37
CA ALA A 258 17.83 -0.24 -10.72
C ALA A 258 19.37 -0.27 -10.74
N GLN A 259 20.02 0.47 -9.84
CA GLN A 259 21.48 0.43 -9.66
C GLN A 259 21.99 -0.96 -9.25
N ALA A 260 21.18 -1.73 -8.52
CA ALA A 260 21.49 -3.10 -8.14
C ALA A 260 21.12 -4.15 -9.21
N GLY A 261 20.67 -3.73 -10.39
CA GLY A 261 20.31 -4.61 -11.49
C GLY A 261 18.94 -5.29 -11.35
N VAL A 262 18.08 -4.81 -10.44
CA VAL A 262 16.69 -5.29 -10.33
C VAL A 262 15.85 -4.62 -11.41
N GLU A 263 14.92 -5.37 -12.00
CA GLU A 263 13.95 -4.83 -12.96
C GLU A 263 12.93 -3.94 -12.25
N VAL A 264 12.82 -2.69 -12.68
CA VAL A 264 11.99 -1.67 -12.02
C VAL A 264 11.19 -0.86 -13.04
N TRP A 265 9.91 -0.65 -12.71
CA TRP A 265 9.07 0.36 -13.34
C TRP A 265 8.69 1.40 -12.30
N PHE A 266 8.84 2.66 -12.66
CA PHE A 266 8.53 3.79 -11.79
C PHE A 266 7.56 4.74 -12.51
N SER A 267 6.48 5.09 -11.81
CA SER A 267 5.50 6.10 -12.24
C SER A 267 5.42 7.19 -11.19
N GLU A 268 5.47 8.44 -11.61
CA GLU A 268 5.15 9.58 -10.75
C GLU A 268 3.89 10.23 -11.28
N GLU A 269 2.85 10.24 -10.46
CA GLU A 269 1.52 10.67 -10.84
C GLU A 269 1.36 12.19 -10.60
N PRO A 270 1.37 13.04 -11.65
CA PRO A 270 1.66 14.48 -11.51
C PRO A 270 0.61 15.29 -10.75
N GLN A 271 -0.64 14.82 -10.71
CA GLN A 271 -1.76 15.52 -10.07
C GLN A 271 -2.25 14.81 -8.80
N MET A 272 -1.63 13.69 -8.43
CA MET A 272 -2.11 12.87 -7.34
C MET A 272 -1.52 13.33 -6.01
N LEU A 273 -2.32 13.11 -4.96
CA LEU A 273 -1.96 13.26 -3.55
C LEU A 273 -1.96 11.89 -2.87
N HIS A 274 -1.46 11.81 -1.63
CA HIS A 274 -1.39 10.54 -0.92
C HIS A 274 -2.77 9.86 -0.79
N ALA A 275 -2.85 8.53 -0.99
CA ALA A 275 -4.11 7.76 -1.01
C ALA A 275 -5.04 8.00 -2.22
N TRP A 276 -4.52 8.50 -3.35
CA TRP A 276 -5.28 8.75 -4.58
C TRP A 276 -5.99 7.52 -5.19
N LEU A 277 -5.70 6.28 -4.76
CA LEU A 277 -6.46 5.09 -5.19
C LEU A 277 -7.97 5.25 -4.97
N ARG A 278 -8.37 6.01 -3.95
CA ARG A 278 -9.76 6.36 -3.66
C ARG A 278 -10.40 7.20 -4.78
N ALA A 279 -9.61 8.01 -5.45
CA ALA A 279 -10.05 8.88 -6.54
C ALA A 279 -10.08 8.19 -7.92
N ARG A 280 -9.77 6.89 -8.04
CA ARG A 280 -9.68 6.14 -9.31
C ARG A 280 -10.96 6.19 -10.18
N HIS A 281 -12.11 6.47 -9.56
CA HIS A 281 -13.42 6.63 -10.22
C HIS A 281 -13.91 8.08 -10.31
N MET A 282 -13.06 9.04 -9.93
CA MET A 282 -13.37 10.49 -9.88
C MET A 282 -12.42 11.30 -10.77
N SER A 283 -11.18 10.85 -10.92
CA SER A 283 -10.10 11.51 -11.64
C SER A 283 -9.60 10.65 -12.80
N ASP A 284 -9.33 11.29 -13.94
CA ASP A 284 -8.79 10.61 -15.12
C ASP A 284 -7.33 10.20 -14.91
N GLY A 285 -6.56 11.03 -14.21
CA GLY A 285 -5.20 10.72 -13.75
C GLY A 285 -5.19 9.51 -12.81
N ALA A 286 -6.02 9.53 -11.77
CA ALA A 286 -6.15 8.42 -10.83
C ALA A 286 -6.62 7.13 -11.52
N ARG A 287 -7.56 7.22 -12.47
CA ARG A 287 -8.00 6.06 -13.28
C ARG A 287 -6.85 5.48 -14.10
N THR A 288 -6.01 6.35 -14.67
CA THR A 288 -4.86 5.93 -15.48
C THR A 288 -3.77 5.29 -14.61
N GLY A 289 -3.43 5.89 -13.47
CA GLY A 289 -2.50 5.31 -12.51
C GLY A 289 -3.00 3.97 -11.96
N PHE A 290 -4.30 3.86 -11.65
CA PHE A 290 -4.89 2.60 -11.19
C PHE A 290 -4.79 1.50 -12.24
N ARG A 291 -5.08 1.81 -13.51
CA ARG A 291 -4.88 0.86 -14.61
C ARG A 291 -3.41 0.42 -14.73
N ALA A 292 -2.45 1.33 -14.58
CA ALA A 292 -1.02 0.97 -14.61
C ALA A 292 -0.63 0.02 -13.46
N ILE A 293 -1.20 0.20 -12.27
CA ILE A 293 -1.08 -0.74 -11.15
C ILE A 293 -1.61 -2.11 -11.55
N CYS A 294 -2.84 -2.18 -12.07
CA CYS A 294 -3.44 -3.45 -12.46
C CYS A 294 -2.67 -4.15 -13.58
N ASP A 295 -2.12 -3.41 -14.55
CA ASP A 295 -1.28 -3.97 -15.62
C ASP A 295 0.06 -4.50 -15.10
N ALA A 296 0.66 -3.84 -14.11
CA ALA A 296 1.85 -4.32 -13.43
C ALA A 296 1.58 -5.59 -12.62
N VAL A 297 0.44 -5.64 -11.92
CA VAL A 297 -0.03 -6.84 -11.22
C VAL A 297 -0.20 -8.00 -12.19
N SER A 298 -0.92 -7.81 -13.30
CA SER A 298 -1.12 -8.86 -14.32
C SER A 298 0.19 -9.34 -14.93
N ARG A 299 1.16 -8.43 -15.15
CA ARG A 299 2.51 -8.79 -15.59
C ARG A 299 3.20 -9.72 -14.61
N PHE A 300 3.26 -9.38 -13.33
CA PHE A 300 3.91 -10.21 -12.32
C PHE A 300 3.14 -11.50 -12.02
N ALA A 301 1.82 -11.47 -12.16
CA ALA A 301 0.97 -12.64 -12.01
C ALA A 301 1.09 -13.63 -13.20
N GLY A 302 1.61 -13.17 -14.35
CA GLY A 302 1.69 -13.94 -15.58
C GLY A 302 0.32 -14.19 -16.22
N SER A 303 -0.60 -13.23 -16.11
CA SER A 303 -2.00 -13.36 -16.56
C SER A 303 -2.37 -12.52 -17.79
N ASN A 304 -1.38 -11.85 -18.39
CA ASN A 304 -1.51 -11.09 -19.65
C ASN A 304 -1.67 -12.00 -20.87
#